data_AF-A0A8H5AY79-F1
#
_entry.id   AF-A0A8H5AY79-F1
#
_cell.length_a   1.000
_cell.length_b   1.000
_cell.length_c   1.000
_cell.angle_alpha   90.00
_cell.angle_beta   90.00
_cell.angle_gamma   90.00
#
_symmetry.space_group_name_H-M   'P 1'
#
loop_
_entity.id
_entity.type
_entity.pdbx_description
1 polymer ?
#
loop_
_entity_poly.entity_id
_entity_poly.type
_entity_poly.pdbx_seq_one_letter_code
_entity_poly.pdbx_strand_id
1 'polypeptide(L)'
;MCTFETVSVVSPLRPSSSPDASTSTDQNNDNIPPPQDAAKLPDASILCHLVDVHCHPTDAPELLTFAAMEGLQMTVCAMSTHGDDQDRVRGLAEKYPDKVVPCFGHHPWWSHLISTTDDTEPDKETHYRRLFLPNTVSDSSQTNSKPTPPNHEAAFTSLLPHLPPPRPLSSILTELRTNLNLFPTAMLGEVGLDRIFRVPIQYHVAPGEKRELTPFTISLDHQLKVLKAQLLVAVELGRNFNVHSVKAQQATVDLLAEVRKEVGEEKWMRKKHNNVFLSLSTVINHNHGSMRDLIATCSQDRILAESDFYDISRCTAQTWDMVQIIAEVKGWRVESSWDYTTDGDGTDNTNAVKEGEESWGVVKKLERNWFRFRDGNHPIPEKKKNRRERQLRDHDVD
;
A
#
# COMPACT_ATOMS: atom_id res chain seq x y z
N MET A 1 -2.66 -21.20 2.11
CA MET A 1 -2.03 -19.97 2.65
C MET A 1 -1.97 -18.95 1.52
N CYS A 2 -2.89 -17.99 1.47
CA CYS A 2 -2.93 -17.01 0.38
C CYS A 2 -1.75 -16.04 0.47
N THR A 3 -1.17 -15.72 -0.68
CA THR A 3 -0.30 -14.56 -0.86
C THR A 3 -1.18 -13.31 -0.81
N PHE A 4 -0.86 -12.40 0.11
CA PHE A 4 -1.37 -11.03 0.08
C PHE A 4 -0.32 -10.18 -0.61
N GLU A 5 -0.77 -9.47 -1.63
CA GLU A 5 -0.11 -8.32 -2.25
C GLU A 5 -1.12 -7.17 -2.17
N THR A 6 -0.58 -5.98 -1.86
CA THR A 6 -1.24 -4.78 -1.33
C THR A 6 -2.06 -4.93 -0.05
N VAL A 7 -1.71 -4.10 0.93
CA VAL A 7 -2.16 -4.18 2.33
C VAL A 7 -2.28 -2.73 2.84
N SER A 8 -3.36 -2.01 2.44
CA SER A 8 -3.77 -0.68 2.98
C SER A 8 -4.21 -0.73 4.46
N VAL A 9 -3.40 -1.38 5.30
CA VAL A 9 -3.83 -2.11 6.48
C VAL A 9 -3.00 -1.70 7.69
N VAL A 10 -3.71 -1.34 8.75
CA VAL A 10 -3.19 -1.36 10.12
C VAL A 10 -3.27 -2.78 10.73
N SER A 11 -2.47 -3.72 10.18
CA SER A 11 -2.20 -5.11 10.64
C SER A 11 -3.27 -6.24 10.45
N PRO A 12 -2.99 -7.40 9.78
CA PRO A 12 -3.90 -8.58 9.67
C PRO A 12 -3.40 -9.96 10.19
N LEU A 13 -4.31 -10.87 10.61
CA LEU A 13 -4.05 -12.22 11.20
C LEU A 13 -5.20 -13.22 10.92
N ARG A 14 -5.08 -14.57 10.85
CA ARG A 14 -3.97 -15.55 10.67
C ARG A 14 -4.57 -16.96 10.30
N PRO A 15 -3.81 -17.96 9.77
CA PRO A 15 -4.42 -19.17 9.17
C PRO A 15 -3.93 -20.54 9.70
N SER A 16 -4.40 -21.60 9.03
CA SER A 16 -3.95 -23.01 9.02
C SER A 16 -4.05 -23.55 7.57
N SER A 17 -3.57 -24.73 7.17
CA SER A 17 -2.44 -25.58 7.62
C SER A 17 -2.08 -26.62 6.54
N SER A 18 -0.81 -27.04 6.48
CA SER A 18 -0.26 -28.18 5.71
C SER A 18 -0.19 -28.09 4.17
N PRO A 19 0.74 -28.82 3.50
CA PRO A 19 1.43 -28.30 2.31
C PRO A 19 1.32 -29.16 1.04
N ASP A 20 1.63 -28.57 -0.12
CA ASP A 20 2.61 -29.15 -1.08
C ASP A 20 3.01 -28.21 -2.23
N ALA A 21 4.18 -28.52 -2.84
CA ALA A 21 4.74 -28.11 -4.13
C ALA A 21 4.81 -26.62 -4.57
N SER A 22 5.99 -26.20 -5.03
CA SER A 22 6.35 -24.82 -5.42
C SER A 22 6.47 -24.62 -6.93
N THR A 23 5.99 -23.49 -7.45
CA THR A 23 6.45 -22.88 -8.71
C THR A 23 6.68 -21.38 -8.51
N SER A 24 7.76 -20.86 -9.09
CA SER A 24 8.16 -19.45 -9.02
C SER A 24 7.68 -18.68 -10.25
N THR A 25 7.04 -17.53 -10.05
CA THR A 25 6.70 -16.59 -11.12
C THR A 25 7.52 -15.31 -10.95
N ASP A 26 8.49 -15.11 -11.83
CA ASP A 26 9.14 -13.81 -12.02
C ASP A 26 8.09 -12.80 -12.51
N GLN A 27 8.05 -11.61 -11.90
CA GLN A 27 7.21 -10.49 -12.36
C GLN A 27 7.82 -9.84 -13.60
N ASN A 28 7.65 -10.47 -14.76
CA ASN A 28 7.70 -9.81 -16.07
C ASN A 28 6.31 -9.23 -16.35
N ASN A 29 6.16 -7.91 -16.28
CA ASN A 29 4.88 -7.21 -16.48
C ASN A 29 4.45 -7.12 -17.96
N ASP A 30 5.07 -7.91 -18.84
CA ASP A 30 4.84 -7.94 -20.30
C ASP A 30 3.74 -8.94 -20.72
N ASN A 31 3.24 -9.76 -19.78
CA ASN A 31 2.20 -10.76 -20.00
C ASN A 31 0.89 -10.43 -19.25
N ILE A 32 0.54 -9.14 -19.21
CA ILE A 32 -0.84 -8.74 -18.90
C ILE A 32 -1.74 -9.34 -20.00
N PRO A 33 -2.71 -10.21 -19.70
CA PRO A 33 -3.60 -10.73 -20.73
C PRO A 33 -4.34 -9.56 -21.40
N PRO A 34 -4.60 -9.64 -22.73
CA PRO A 34 -5.41 -8.62 -23.39
C PRO A 34 -6.74 -8.49 -22.64
N PRO A 35 -7.28 -7.26 -22.47
CA PRO A 35 -8.50 -7.06 -21.68
C PRO A 35 -9.61 -8.00 -22.13
N GLN A 36 -10.14 -8.79 -21.20
CA GLN A 36 -11.37 -9.54 -21.44
C GLN A 36 -12.48 -8.49 -21.63
N ASP A 37 -12.95 -8.33 -22.87
CA ASP A 37 -13.97 -7.37 -23.34
C ASP A 37 -14.11 -6.13 -22.43
N ALA A 38 -13.11 -5.23 -22.52
CA ALA A 38 -12.95 -4.07 -21.63
C ALA A 38 -14.30 -3.45 -21.25
N ALA A 39 -14.67 -3.61 -19.97
CA ALA A 39 -16.00 -3.29 -19.50
C ALA A 39 -16.33 -1.83 -19.84
N LYS A 40 -17.46 -1.61 -20.51
CA LYS A 40 -17.87 -0.26 -20.89
C LYS A 40 -17.94 0.61 -19.62
N LEU A 41 -17.08 1.62 -19.57
CA LEU A 41 -17.03 2.55 -18.45
C LEU A 41 -18.40 3.22 -18.23
N PRO A 42 -18.78 3.47 -16.97
CA PRO A 42 -19.97 4.23 -16.63
C PRO A 42 -19.78 5.71 -16.99
N ASP A 43 -20.82 6.51 -16.78
CA ASP A 43 -20.75 7.95 -17.01
C ASP A 43 -19.72 8.65 -16.11
N ALA A 44 -19.15 9.76 -16.58
CA ALA A 44 -18.25 10.60 -15.82
C ALA A 44 -18.86 11.05 -14.48
N SER A 45 -20.18 11.22 -14.41
CA SER A 45 -20.93 11.56 -13.18
C SER A 45 -20.93 10.45 -12.12
N ILE A 46 -20.41 9.26 -12.44
CA ILE A 46 -20.21 8.14 -11.51
C ILE A 46 -18.71 7.98 -11.23
N LEU A 47 -17.87 8.08 -12.27
CA LEU A 47 -16.41 7.94 -12.15
C LEU A 47 -15.79 9.01 -11.23
N CYS A 48 -16.33 10.23 -11.20
CA CYS A 48 -15.82 11.31 -10.34
C CYS A 48 -15.94 11.03 -8.83
N HIS A 49 -16.76 10.06 -8.42
CA HIS A 49 -16.91 9.60 -7.04
C HIS A 49 -15.96 8.44 -6.68
N LEU A 50 -15.18 7.93 -7.63
CA LEU A 50 -14.16 6.91 -7.39
C LEU A 50 -12.82 7.55 -7.01
N VAL A 51 -12.10 6.81 -6.16
CA VAL A 51 -10.69 7.04 -5.85
C VAL A 51 -9.93 5.75 -6.11
N ASP A 52 -8.96 5.80 -7.01
CA ASP A 52 -7.92 4.77 -7.10
C ASP A 52 -6.97 4.98 -5.92
N VAL A 53 -6.98 4.07 -4.94
CA VAL A 53 -6.23 4.27 -3.69
C VAL A 53 -4.76 3.85 -3.77
N HIS A 54 -4.30 3.35 -4.93
CA HIS A 54 -2.91 2.97 -5.16
C HIS A 54 -2.59 2.90 -6.67
N CYS A 55 -1.73 3.80 -7.15
CA CYS A 55 -1.17 3.73 -8.51
C CYS A 55 0.23 4.38 -8.58
N HIS A 56 0.99 4.08 -9.64
CA HIS A 56 2.39 4.49 -9.84
C HIS A 56 2.59 5.34 -11.11
N PRO A 57 1.86 6.46 -11.29
CA PRO A 57 1.81 7.20 -12.56
C PRO A 57 3.16 7.84 -12.97
N THR A 58 4.15 7.85 -12.07
CA THR A 58 5.48 8.44 -12.24
C THR A 58 6.56 7.44 -12.68
N ASP A 59 6.22 6.14 -12.73
CA ASP A 59 7.12 5.06 -13.17
C ASP A 59 7.30 5.04 -14.69
N ALA A 60 6.28 5.47 -15.43
CA ALA A 60 6.29 5.67 -16.88
C ALA A 60 6.03 7.16 -17.22
N PRO A 61 6.98 8.07 -16.91
CA PRO A 61 6.81 9.52 -17.08
C PRO A 61 6.54 9.94 -18.54
N GLU A 62 6.93 9.12 -19.51
CA GLU A 62 6.62 9.30 -20.94
C GLU A 62 5.13 9.07 -21.29
N LEU A 63 4.40 8.31 -20.47
CA LEU A 63 2.95 8.08 -20.62
C LEU A 63 2.12 9.14 -19.88
N LEU A 64 2.73 9.86 -18.93
CA LEU A 64 2.12 10.90 -18.08
C LEU A 64 1.87 12.23 -18.85
N THR A 65 1.14 12.12 -19.96
CA THR A 65 0.83 13.25 -20.86
C THR A 65 -0.32 14.11 -20.35
N PHE A 66 -0.42 15.35 -20.87
CA PHE A 66 -1.57 16.22 -20.60
C PHE A 66 -2.90 15.54 -21.02
N ALA A 67 -2.94 14.88 -22.17
CA ALA A 67 -4.14 14.19 -22.64
C ALA A 67 -4.56 13.02 -21.74
N ALA A 68 -3.59 12.27 -21.19
CA ALA A 68 -3.87 11.20 -20.23
C ALA A 68 -4.45 11.75 -18.92
N MET A 69 -3.90 12.86 -18.39
CA MET A 69 -4.42 13.51 -17.19
C MET A 69 -5.78 14.20 -17.40
N GLU A 70 -6.06 14.72 -18.60
CA GLU A 70 -7.40 15.22 -18.95
C GLU A 70 -8.44 14.09 -19.00
N GLY A 71 -8.07 12.95 -19.61
CA GLY A 71 -8.93 11.76 -19.70
C GLY A 71 -9.17 11.02 -18.37
N LEU A 72 -8.39 11.33 -17.33
CA LEU A 72 -8.59 10.80 -15.99
C LEU A 72 -9.88 11.36 -15.36
N GLN A 73 -10.86 10.48 -15.12
CA GLN A 73 -12.22 10.85 -14.66
C GLN A 73 -12.45 10.60 -13.16
N MET A 74 -11.42 10.20 -12.42
CA MET A 74 -11.46 9.85 -11.00
C MET A 74 -10.31 10.53 -10.24
N THR A 75 -10.35 10.49 -8.91
CA THR A 75 -9.17 10.85 -8.09
C THR A 75 -8.21 9.66 -8.03
N VAL A 76 -6.90 9.91 -7.93
CA VAL A 76 -5.88 8.87 -7.76
C VAL A 76 -4.93 9.17 -6.61
N CYS A 77 -4.50 8.14 -5.90
CA CYS A 77 -3.44 8.20 -4.90
C CYS A 77 -2.12 7.77 -5.56
N ALA A 78 -1.31 8.76 -5.93
CA ALA A 78 -0.05 8.54 -6.65
C ALA A 78 1.07 8.18 -5.66
N MET A 79 1.54 6.93 -5.71
CA MET A 79 2.61 6.40 -4.88
C MET A 79 3.98 6.79 -5.42
N SER A 80 4.84 7.29 -4.53
CA SER A 80 6.29 7.27 -4.73
C SER A 80 6.88 6.03 -4.06
N THR A 81 8.05 5.60 -4.49
CA THR A 81 8.67 4.34 -4.05
C THR A 81 10.16 4.49 -3.77
N HIS A 82 10.86 5.44 -4.41
CA HIS A 82 12.30 5.67 -4.22
C HIS A 82 12.63 7.16 -4.06
N GLY A 83 13.86 7.58 -4.38
CA GLY A 83 14.26 8.99 -4.27
C GLY A 83 13.87 9.84 -5.47
N ASP A 84 13.90 9.26 -6.67
CA ASP A 84 13.81 10.01 -7.93
C ASP A 84 12.35 10.23 -8.41
N ASP A 85 11.39 9.62 -7.72
CA ASP A 85 9.95 9.75 -7.95
C ASP A 85 9.23 10.63 -6.91
N GLN A 86 9.82 10.90 -5.72
CA GLN A 86 9.26 11.86 -4.73
C GLN A 86 8.94 13.22 -5.37
N ASP A 87 9.91 13.79 -6.09
CA ASP A 87 9.77 15.09 -6.77
C ASP A 87 8.79 15.02 -7.95
N ARG A 88 8.63 13.85 -8.59
CA ARG A 88 7.66 13.65 -9.68
C ARG A 88 6.24 13.61 -9.14
N VAL A 89 6.02 12.87 -8.06
CA VAL A 89 4.72 12.82 -7.36
C VAL A 89 4.36 14.19 -6.80
N ARG A 90 5.34 14.93 -6.25
CA ARG A 90 5.18 16.34 -5.85
C ARG A 90 4.68 17.19 -7.02
N GLY A 91 5.44 17.25 -8.11
CA GLY A 91 5.10 18.09 -9.27
C GLY A 91 3.78 17.67 -9.96
N LEU A 92 3.41 16.40 -9.89
CA LEU A 92 2.12 15.91 -10.39
C LEU A 92 0.95 16.44 -9.54
N ALA A 93 1.07 16.41 -8.21
CA ALA A 93 0.06 16.93 -7.30
C ALA A 93 -0.05 18.45 -7.30
N GLU A 94 1.07 19.18 -7.45
CA GLU A 94 1.07 20.64 -7.65
C GLU A 94 0.31 21.04 -8.93
N LYS A 95 0.39 20.21 -9.97
CA LYS A 95 -0.24 20.48 -11.27
C LYS A 95 -1.70 20.06 -11.36
N TYR A 96 -2.12 19.02 -10.63
CA TYR A 96 -3.50 18.50 -10.66
C TYR A 96 -4.04 18.23 -9.24
N PRO A 97 -4.13 19.25 -8.36
CA PRO A 97 -4.50 19.07 -6.95
C PRO A 97 -5.90 18.49 -6.73
N ASP A 98 -6.82 18.69 -7.69
CA ASP A 98 -8.18 18.15 -7.63
C ASP A 98 -8.30 16.70 -8.10
N LYS A 99 -7.26 16.14 -8.73
CA LYS A 99 -7.24 14.74 -9.24
C LYS A 99 -6.23 13.84 -8.53
N VAL A 100 -5.22 14.40 -7.85
CA VAL A 100 -4.06 13.65 -7.35
C VAL A 100 -3.86 13.87 -5.85
N VAL A 101 -3.98 12.80 -5.09
CA VAL A 101 -3.52 12.72 -3.70
C VAL A 101 -2.08 12.18 -3.72
N PRO A 102 -1.05 12.99 -3.42
CA PRO A 102 0.32 12.51 -3.44
C PRO A 102 0.59 11.62 -2.22
N CYS A 103 1.28 10.50 -2.45
CA CYS A 103 1.78 9.62 -1.40
C CYS A 103 3.31 9.64 -1.43
N PHE A 104 3.91 9.92 -0.27
CA PHE A 104 5.35 10.05 -0.11
C PHE A 104 5.90 8.90 0.72
N GLY A 105 6.84 8.12 0.19
CA GLY A 105 7.37 6.95 0.88
C GLY A 105 8.49 6.23 0.14
N HIS A 106 9.29 5.47 0.89
CA HIS A 106 10.29 4.56 0.35
C HIS A 106 9.85 3.10 0.51
N HIS A 107 9.66 2.45 -0.63
CA HIS A 107 9.25 1.07 -0.77
C HIS A 107 10.40 0.11 -0.38
N PRO A 108 10.14 -1.05 0.27
CA PRO A 108 11.14 -2.02 0.72
C PRO A 108 12.14 -2.48 -0.34
N TRP A 109 11.76 -2.50 -1.62
CA TRP A 109 12.70 -2.82 -2.72
C TRP A 109 13.93 -1.89 -2.70
N TRP A 110 13.74 -0.63 -2.35
CA TRP A 110 14.77 0.41 -2.32
C TRP A 110 15.40 0.61 -0.94
N SER A 111 14.97 -0.14 0.09
CA SER A 111 15.52 -0.06 1.46
C SER A 111 17.04 -0.27 1.52
N HIS A 112 17.62 -0.98 0.55
CA HIS A 112 19.05 -1.20 0.43
C HIS A 112 19.84 0.08 0.14
N LEU A 113 19.22 1.08 -0.49
CA LEU A 113 19.82 2.39 -0.77
C LEU A 113 19.83 3.32 0.46
N ILE A 114 19.26 2.89 1.58
CA ILE A 114 19.09 3.70 2.79
C ILE A 114 20.01 3.18 3.89
N SER A 115 20.90 4.02 4.42
CA SER A 115 21.66 3.70 5.62
C SER A 115 20.81 3.90 6.88
N THR A 116 20.88 2.93 7.79
CA THR A 116 20.27 2.98 9.12
C THR A 116 21.28 3.33 10.23
N THR A 117 22.49 3.79 9.87
CA THR A 117 23.45 4.36 10.81
C THR A 117 23.25 5.87 11.02
N ASP A 118 23.86 6.41 12.07
CA ASP A 118 23.87 7.85 12.36
C ASP A 118 24.86 8.65 11.49
N ASP A 119 25.54 8.00 10.55
CA ASP A 119 26.52 8.62 9.65
C ASP A 119 25.81 9.55 8.67
N THR A 120 26.25 10.81 8.60
CA THR A 120 25.73 11.80 7.65
C THR A 120 26.18 11.56 6.21
N GLU A 121 27.34 10.92 6.04
CA GLU A 121 27.89 10.46 4.77
C GLU A 121 28.36 9.00 4.91
N PRO A 122 27.45 8.01 4.80
CA PRO A 122 27.79 6.61 5.00
C PRO A 122 28.65 6.11 3.83
N ASP A 123 29.78 5.48 4.13
CA ASP A 123 30.64 4.92 3.09
C ASP A 123 29.91 3.87 2.24
N LYS A 124 30.04 4.02 0.92
CA LYS A 124 29.30 3.24 -0.07
C LYS A 124 29.62 1.75 0.03
N GLU A 125 30.91 1.38 0.02
CA GLU A 125 31.26 -0.05 0.07
C GLU A 125 30.91 -0.65 1.43
N THR A 126 31.25 0.02 2.52
CA THR A 126 30.99 -0.44 3.89
C THR A 126 29.50 -0.71 4.13
N HIS A 127 28.62 0.20 3.69
CA HIS A 127 27.17 0.04 3.81
C HIS A 127 26.67 -1.19 3.03
N TYR A 128 26.94 -1.27 1.73
CA TYR A 128 26.44 -2.37 0.91
C TYR A 128 27.08 -3.72 1.27
N ARG A 129 28.38 -3.75 1.65
CA ARG A 129 29.05 -4.95 2.15
C ARG A 129 28.42 -5.46 3.44
N ARG A 130 28.02 -4.56 4.35
CA ARG A 130 27.27 -4.93 5.57
C ARG A 130 25.89 -5.52 5.27
N LEU A 131 25.17 -5.01 4.27
CA LEU A 131 23.85 -5.53 3.90
C LEU A 131 23.93 -6.87 3.14
N PHE A 132 24.86 -7.00 2.19
CA PHE A 132 24.92 -8.10 1.23
C PHE A 132 25.87 -9.23 1.64
N LEU A 133 26.89 -8.92 2.43
CA LEU A 133 27.95 -9.83 2.86
C LEU A 133 28.19 -9.74 4.39
N PRO A 134 27.14 -9.79 5.25
CA PRO A 134 27.25 -9.48 6.68
C PRO A 134 28.29 -10.33 7.42
N ASN A 135 28.49 -11.58 6.99
CA ASN A 135 29.46 -12.51 7.60
C ASN A 135 30.93 -12.16 7.29
N THR A 136 31.20 -11.18 6.41
CA THR A 136 32.55 -10.68 6.11
C THR A 136 32.95 -9.48 6.98
N VAL A 137 31.98 -8.82 7.63
CA VAL A 137 32.24 -7.70 8.54
C VAL A 137 32.60 -8.27 9.90
N SER A 138 33.89 -8.21 10.23
CA SER A 138 34.45 -8.82 11.44
C SER A 138 34.15 -8.00 12.71
N ASP A 139 32.88 -8.01 13.14
CA ASP A 139 32.55 -7.63 14.51
C ASP A 139 32.91 -8.81 15.44
N SER A 140 33.77 -8.56 16.43
CA SER A 140 34.61 -9.57 17.11
C SER A 140 33.86 -10.48 18.10
N SER A 141 32.55 -10.65 17.94
CA SER A 141 31.64 -11.28 18.90
C SER A 141 30.84 -12.48 18.36
N GLN A 142 30.86 -12.76 17.04
CA GLN A 142 30.07 -13.85 16.45
C GLN A 142 30.91 -15.08 16.09
N THR A 143 30.86 -16.11 16.94
CA THR A 143 31.62 -17.37 16.81
C THR A 143 30.96 -18.45 15.94
N ASN A 144 29.89 -18.13 15.20
CA ASN A 144 29.11 -19.11 14.41
C ASN A 144 28.58 -18.52 13.08
N SER A 145 29.33 -17.63 12.43
CA SER A 145 28.97 -17.13 11.09
C SER A 145 29.25 -18.18 10.00
N LYS A 146 28.20 -18.54 9.25
CA LYS A 146 28.30 -19.48 8.12
C LYS A 146 29.14 -18.82 7.00
N PRO A 147 30.15 -19.48 6.40
CA PRO A 147 31.02 -18.82 5.44
C PRO A 147 30.23 -18.28 4.24
N THR A 148 30.57 -17.06 3.82
CA THR A 148 29.98 -16.41 2.65
C THR A 148 30.24 -17.26 1.40
N PRO A 149 29.20 -17.64 0.63
CA PRO A 149 29.38 -18.39 -0.61
C PRO A 149 30.26 -17.62 -1.62
N PRO A 150 31.24 -18.25 -2.30
CA PRO A 150 32.15 -17.53 -3.22
C PRO A 150 31.46 -16.78 -4.36
N ASN A 151 30.28 -17.24 -4.79
CA ASN A 151 29.45 -16.56 -5.79
C ASN A 151 28.84 -15.24 -5.29
N HIS A 152 28.73 -15.03 -3.97
CA HIS A 152 28.22 -13.76 -3.42
C HIS A 152 29.28 -12.65 -3.51
N GLU A 153 30.57 -12.93 -3.28
CA GLU A 153 31.62 -11.90 -3.41
C GLU A 153 31.75 -11.40 -4.86
N ALA A 154 31.67 -12.32 -5.83
CA ALA A 154 31.65 -11.99 -7.25
C ALA A 154 30.40 -11.17 -7.64
N ALA A 155 29.21 -11.57 -7.16
CA ALA A 155 27.97 -10.82 -7.40
C ALA A 155 28.00 -9.42 -6.76
N PHE A 156 28.59 -9.28 -5.57
CA PHE A 156 28.78 -7.98 -4.90
C PHE A 156 29.71 -7.07 -5.72
N THR A 157 30.83 -7.62 -6.18
CA THR A 157 31.80 -6.90 -7.02
C THR A 157 31.17 -6.43 -8.33
N SER A 158 30.27 -7.23 -8.93
CA SER A 158 29.52 -6.86 -10.13
C SER A 158 28.45 -5.79 -9.86
N LEU A 159 27.73 -5.88 -8.73
CA LEU A 159 26.64 -4.96 -8.37
C LEU A 159 27.14 -3.58 -7.92
N LEU A 160 28.22 -3.52 -7.11
CA LEU A 160 28.65 -2.30 -6.42
C LEU A 160 28.87 -1.07 -7.34
N PRO A 161 29.42 -1.19 -8.57
CA PRO A 161 29.52 -0.06 -9.50
C PRO A 161 28.17 0.57 -9.88
N HIS A 162 27.09 -0.22 -9.96
CA HIS A 162 25.76 0.23 -10.39
C HIS A 162 24.92 0.89 -9.28
N LEU A 163 25.30 0.70 -8.01
CA LEU A 163 24.59 1.29 -6.88
C LEU A 163 24.97 2.78 -6.67
N PRO A 164 24.04 3.67 -6.28
CA PRO A 164 24.38 5.03 -5.85
C PRO A 164 25.03 5.03 -4.45
N PRO A 165 25.61 6.15 -4.00
CA PRO A 165 25.90 6.36 -2.58
C PRO A 165 24.62 6.19 -1.73
N PRO A 166 24.69 5.54 -0.56
CA PRO A 166 23.51 5.33 0.28
C PRO A 166 23.03 6.64 0.92
N ARG A 167 21.71 6.86 0.96
CA ARG A 167 21.10 8.02 1.63
C ARG A 167 20.96 7.74 3.13
N PRO A 168 21.35 8.65 4.04
CA PRO A 168 21.04 8.52 5.46
C PRO A 168 19.53 8.50 5.70
N LEU A 169 19.03 7.61 6.56
CA LEU A 169 17.62 7.57 6.94
C LEU A 169 17.14 8.93 7.51
N SER A 170 17.98 9.66 8.23
CA SER A 170 17.69 11.02 8.71
C SER A 170 17.37 12.02 7.59
N SER A 171 18.04 11.92 6.43
CA SER A 171 17.73 12.71 5.23
C SER A 171 16.35 12.35 4.69
N ILE A 172 16.07 11.05 4.54
CA ILE A 172 14.77 10.54 4.07
C ILE A 172 13.62 11.06 4.94
N LEU A 173 13.75 10.96 6.26
CA LEU A 173 12.71 11.39 7.21
C LEU A 173 12.54 12.92 7.28
N THR A 174 13.54 13.69 6.84
CA THR A 174 13.45 15.15 6.74
C THR A 174 12.70 15.56 5.47
N GLU A 175 12.99 14.90 4.35
CA GLU A 175 12.28 15.08 3.08
C GLU A 175 10.81 14.66 3.20
N LEU A 176 10.55 13.49 3.80
CA LEU A 176 9.20 12.99 4.08
C LEU A 176 8.38 13.97 4.94
N ARG A 177 8.96 14.50 6.03
CA ARG A 177 8.30 15.55 6.83
C ARG A 177 8.01 16.81 6.01
N THR A 178 8.91 17.20 5.12
CA THR A 178 8.73 18.39 4.27
C THR A 178 7.55 18.18 3.32
N ASN A 179 7.52 17.04 2.62
CA ASN A 179 6.44 16.69 1.70
C ASN A 179 5.07 16.57 2.42
N LEU A 180 5.00 15.84 3.54
CA LEU A 180 3.74 15.65 4.29
C LEU A 180 3.21 16.93 4.96
N ASN A 181 4.04 17.95 5.18
CA ASN A 181 3.60 19.28 5.62
C ASN A 181 3.17 20.17 4.44
N LEU A 182 3.84 20.07 3.30
CA LEU A 182 3.50 20.83 2.09
C LEU A 182 2.13 20.43 1.51
N PHE A 183 1.76 19.15 1.62
CA PHE A 183 0.46 18.63 1.18
C PHE A 183 -0.32 18.07 2.39
N PRO A 184 -1.25 18.85 2.98
CA PRO A 184 -2.04 18.40 4.14
C PRO A 184 -2.87 17.13 3.89
N THR A 185 -3.23 16.86 2.63
CA THR A 185 -3.98 15.68 2.17
C THR A 185 -3.10 14.48 1.83
N ALA A 186 -1.77 14.62 1.82
CA ALA A 186 -0.86 13.55 1.45
C ALA A 186 -0.87 12.37 2.44
N MET A 187 -0.46 11.21 1.94
CA MET A 187 -0.30 9.99 2.74
C MET A 187 1.15 9.53 2.73
N LEU A 188 1.51 8.67 3.68
CA LEU A 188 2.76 7.92 3.61
C LEU A 188 2.56 6.71 2.69
N GLY A 189 3.28 6.66 1.57
CA GLY A 189 3.19 5.52 0.67
C GLY A 189 3.97 5.71 -0.63
N GLU A 190 4.43 4.64 -1.27
CA GLU A 190 4.35 3.26 -0.80
C GLU A 190 5.52 2.94 0.16
N VAL A 191 5.21 2.26 1.27
CA VAL A 191 6.20 1.78 2.25
C VAL A 191 5.87 0.34 2.63
N GLY A 192 6.78 -0.45 3.19
CA GLY A 192 6.41 -1.79 3.62
C GLY A 192 7.55 -2.76 3.87
N LEU A 193 7.23 -4.05 3.74
CA LEU A 193 8.15 -5.18 3.90
C LEU A 193 8.01 -6.17 2.74
N ASP A 194 9.13 -6.61 2.18
CA ASP A 194 9.20 -7.66 1.15
C ASP A 194 10.30 -8.67 1.48
N ARG A 195 9.94 -9.92 1.78
CA ARG A 195 10.92 -10.96 2.12
C ARG A 195 11.53 -11.69 0.93
N ILE A 196 11.01 -11.51 -0.28
CA ILE A 196 11.41 -12.28 -1.47
C ILE A 196 12.01 -11.42 -2.57
N PHE A 197 11.90 -10.10 -2.48
CA PHE A 197 12.61 -9.18 -3.36
C PHE A 197 14.11 -9.47 -3.38
N ARG A 198 14.64 -9.62 -4.59
CA ARG A 198 16.06 -9.75 -4.89
C ARG A 198 16.53 -8.51 -5.62
N VAL A 199 17.63 -7.92 -5.15
CA VAL A 199 18.20 -6.72 -5.78
C VAL A 199 18.65 -7.08 -7.21
N PRO A 200 18.21 -6.36 -8.26
CA PRO A 200 18.71 -6.57 -9.61
C PRO A 200 20.07 -5.90 -9.81
N ILE A 201 20.86 -6.37 -10.80
CA ILE A 201 22.10 -5.69 -11.22
C ILE A 201 21.78 -4.28 -11.75
N GLN A 202 20.72 -4.17 -12.57
CA GLN A 202 20.13 -2.92 -13.03
C GLN A 202 18.61 -3.03 -12.95
N TYR A 203 17.96 -2.06 -12.30
CA TYR A 203 16.50 -2.09 -12.08
C TYR A 203 15.73 -1.66 -13.33
N HIS A 204 16.19 -0.60 -14.00
CA HIS A 204 15.68 -0.16 -15.29
C HIS A 204 16.49 -0.87 -16.38
N VAL A 205 15.80 -1.68 -17.19
CA VAL A 205 16.32 -2.38 -18.37
C VAL A 205 15.53 -1.95 -19.60
N ALA A 206 16.01 -2.22 -20.81
CA ALA A 206 15.26 -1.81 -22.00
C ALA A 206 13.95 -2.61 -22.14
N PRO A 207 12.90 -2.06 -22.78
CA PRO A 207 11.65 -2.79 -23.01
C PRO A 207 11.90 -4.14 -23.70
N GLY A 208 11.38 -5.22 -23.10
CA GLY A 208 11.58 -6.60 -23.57
C GLY A 208 12.84 -7.31 -23.03
N GLU A 209 13.70 -6.63 -22.27
CA GLU A 209 14.81 -7.26 -21.55
C GLU A 209 14.38 -7.76 -20.17
N LYS A 210 15.03 -8.82 -19.68
CA LYS A 210 14.80 -9.33 -18.32
C LYS A 210 15.82 -8.78 -17.35
N ARG A 211 15.35 -8.30 -16.18
CA ARG A 211 16.20 -7.89 -15.06
C ARG A 211 17.07 -9.07 -14.58
N GLU A 212 18.39 -8.91 -14.56
CA GLU A 212 19.29 -9.89 -13.95
C GLU A 212 19.26 -9.75 -12.42
N LEU A 213 18.83 -10.79 -11.72
CA LEU A 213 18.65 -10.79 -10.26
C LEU A 213 19.89 -11.31 -9.51
N THR A 214 20.47 -10.47 -8.65
CA THR A 214 21.57 -10.88 -7.75
C THR A 214 21.10 -11.89 -6.69
N PRO A 215 21.98 -12.62 -6.00
CA PRO A 215 21.58 -13.49 -4.89
C PRO A 215 21.12 -12.72 -3.63
N PHE A 216 21.15 -11.38 -3.64
CA PHE A 216 20.93 -10.58 -2.44
C PHE A 216 19.46 -10.26 -2.20
N THR A 217 18.99 -10.65 -1.01
CA THR A 217 17.76 -10.12 -0.39
C THR A 217 18.14 -9.23 0.79
N ILE A 218 17.28 -8.29 1.16
CA ILE A 218 17.55 -7.37 2.27
C ILE A 218 17.04 -7.99 3.57
N SER A 219 17.85 -7.89 4.63
CA SER A 219 17.45 -8.41 5.95
C SER A 219 16.16 -7.75 6.42
N LEU A 220 15.26 -8.56 6.99
CA LEU A 220 13.98 -8.06 7.49
C LEU A 220 14.18 -7.00 8.59
N ASP A 221 15.23 -7.12 9.40
CA ASP A 221 15.61 -6.13 10.42
C ASP A 221 15.90 -4.74 9.81
N HIS A 222 16.62 -4.68 8.70
CA HIS A 222 16.88 -3.41 8.01
C HIS A 222 15.60 -2.80 7.42
N GLN A 223 14.76 -3.62 6.78
CA GLN A 223 13.46 -3.16 6.27
C GLN A 223 12.54 -2.67 7.40
N LEU A 224 12.48 -3.38 8.52
CA LEU A 224 11.71 -3.00 9.71
C LEU A 224 12.16 -1.66 10.28
N LYS A 225 13.47 -1.38 10.34
CA LYS A 225 14.01 -0.08 10.79
C LYS A 225 13.56 1.07 9.88
N VAL A 226 13.69 0.89 8.57
CA VAL A 226 13.27 1.89 7.57
C VAL A 226 11.75 2.13 7.62
N LEU A 227 10.95 1.06 7.65
CA LEU A 227 9.49 1.15 7.74
C LEU A 227 9.03 1.80 9.05
N LYS A 228 9.58 1.36 10.20
CA LYS A 228 9.21 1.90 11.53
C LYS A 228 9.43 3.41 11.58
N ALA A 229 10.57 3.89 11.11
CA ALA A 229 10.90 5.30 11.14
C ALA A 229 9.96 6.14 10.27
N GLN A 230 9.59 5.65 9.09
CA GLN A 230 8.59 6.30 8.22
C GLN A 230 7.19 6.32 8.86
N LEU A 231 6.74 5.20 9.45
CA LEU A 231 5.46 5.12 10.17
C LEU A 231 5.39 6.09 11.35
N LEU A 232 6.49 6.27 12.09
CA LEU A 232 6.54 7.23 13.20
C LEU A 232 6.34 8.68 12.72
N VAL A 233 6.86 9.05 11.54
CA VAL A 233 6.60 10.37 10.93
C VAL A 233 5.12 10.53 10.54
N ALA A 234 4.51 9.51 9.93
CA ALA A 234 3.09 9.55 9.58
C ALA A 234 2.21 9.69 10.83
N VAL A 235 2.52 8.97 11.91
CA VAL A 235 1.80 9.09 13.18
C VAL A 235 2.02 10.46 13.85
N GLU A 236 3.25 10.99 13.82
CA GLU A 236 3.59 12.34 14.33
C GLU A 236 2.73 13.43 13.64
N LEU A 237 2.54 13.31 12.33
CA LEU A 237 1.79 14.27 11.51
C LEU A 237 0.30 13.91 11.31
N GLY A 238 -0.19 12.83 11.92
CA GLY A 238 -1.58 12.38 11.77
C GLY A 238 -1.97 12.03 10.32
N ARG A 239 -1.08 11.33 9.60
CA ARG A 239 -1.26 10.92 8.20
C ARG A 239 -1.59 9.42 8.08
N ASN A 240 -2.43 9.11 7.11
CA ASN A 240 -2.69 7.72 6.68
C ASN A 240 -1.47 7.13 5.95
N PHE A 241 -1.46 5.80 5.82
CA PHE A 241 -0.37 5.09 5.15
C PHE A 241 -0.83 3.88 4.33
N ASN A 242 -0.18 3.63 3.19
CA ASN A 242 -0.33 2.45 2.35
C ASN A 242 0.88 1.50 2.56
N VAL A 243 0.65 0.18 2.69
CA VAL A 243 1.67 -0.78 3.16
C VAL A 243 1.86 -2.00 2.25
N HIS A 244 3.02 -2.10 1.61
CA HIS A 244 3.49 -3.34 0.98
C HIS A 244 3.79 -4.43 2.01
N SER A 245 3.43 -5.69 1.73
CA SER A 245 3.50 -6.75 2.74
C SER A 245 3.72 -8.14 2.15
N VAL A 246 4.70 -8.28 1.25
CA VAL A 246 4.97 -9.55 0.55
C VAL A 246 5.74 -10.53 1.42
N LYS A 247 5.08 -11.67 1.68
CA LYS A 247 5.52 -12.75 2.60
C LYS A 247 5.87 -12.25 4.02
N ALA A 248 5.43 -11.06 4.38
CA ALA A 248 5.83 -10.35 5.60
C ALA A 248 4.68 -10.09 6.59
N GLN A 249 3.46 -10.55 6.30
CA GLN A 249 2.21 -10.10 6.93
C GLN A 249 2.25 -10.12 8.47
N GLN A 250 2.84 -11.15 9.09
CA GLN A 250 3.02 -11.21 10.54
C GLN A 250 3.99 -10.14 11.07
N ALA A 251 5.10 -9.88 10.38
CA ALA A 251 6.06 -8.86 10.80
C ALA A 251 5.45 -7.45 10.66
N THR A 252 4.63 -7.23 9.63
CA THR A 252 3.83 -6.00 9.48
C THR A 252 2.88 -5.83 10.67
N VAL A 253 2.23 -6.90 11.13
CA VAL A 253 1.40 -6.89 12.37
C VAL A 253 2.18 -6.52 13.60
N ASP A 254 3.28 -7.24 13.83
CA ASP A 254 4.07 -7.13 15.04
C ASP A 254 4.66 -5.71 15.16
N LEU A 255 5.15 -5.15 14.03
CA LEU A 255 5.62 -3.77 13.96
C LEU A 255 4.52 -2.74 14.25
N LEU A 256 3.32 -2.88 13.67
CA LEU A 256 2.23 -1.94 13.91
C LEU A 256 1.72 -2.00 15.36
N ALA A 257 1.77 -3.18 15.98
CA ALA A 257 1.52 -3.33 17.42
C ALA A 257 2.63 -2.69 18.28
N GLU A 258 3.89 -2.76 17.83
CA GLU A 258 5.04 -2.09 18.47
C GLU A 258 4.93 -0.56 18.39
N VAL A 259 4.72 0.00 17.19
CA VAL A 259 4.54 1.45 16.97
C VAL A 259 3.38 1.98 17.82
N ARG A 260 2.24 1.28 17.85
CA ARG A 260 1.10 1.60 18.73
C ARG A 260 1.49 1.68 20.21
N LYS A 261 2.32 0.74 20.68
CA LYS A 261 2.77 0.69 22.07
C LYS A 261 3.73 1.84 22.38
N GLU A 262 4.56 2.23 21.42
CA GLU A 262 5.57 3.29 21.57
C GLU A 262 4.93 4.69 21.61
N VAL A 263 4.00 4.99 20.70
CA VAL A 263 3.35 6.31 20.62
C VAL A 263 2.22 6.52 21.65
N GLY A 264 1.71 5.43 22.24
CA GLY A 264 0.62 5.44 23.22
C GLY A 264 -0.78 5.47 22.61
N GLU A 265 -1.79 4.97 23.35
CA GLU A 265 -3.18 4.85 22.86
C GLU A 265 -3.89 6.19 22.58
N GLU A 266 -3.32 7.32 23.01
CA GLU A 266 -3.87 8.66 22.77
C GLU A 266 -3.42 9.24 21.42
N LYS A 267 -2.16 9.01 21.03
CA LYS A 267 -1.66 9.37 19.68
C LYS A 267 -2.05 8.32 18.65
N TRP A 268 -2.10 7.05 19.06
CA TRP A 268 -2.62 5.97 18.23
C TRP A 268 -4.14 5.88 18.36
N MET A 269 -4.86 6.54 17.46
CA MET A 269 -6.31 6.69 17.51
C MET A 269 -7.07 5.35 17.52
N ARG A 270 -7.34 4.85 18.75
CA ARG A 270 -8.31 3.81 19.16
C ARG A 270 -7.78 2.36 19.32
N LYS A 271 -8.69 1.50 19.80
CA LYS A 271 -8.44 0.11 20.21
C LYS A 271 -8.64 -0.89 19.06
N LYS A 272 -7.62 -1.73 18.86
CA LYS A 272 -7.52 -2.97 18.06
C LYS A 272 -8.20 -2.99 16.66
N HIS A 273 -7.39 -2.78 15.62
CA HIS A 273 -7.64 -3.03 14.16
C HIS A 273 -8.88 -2.41 13.49
N ASN A 274 -9.61 -1.49 14.13
CA ASN A 274 -10.78 -0.85 13.51
C ASN A 274 -10.44 0.14 12.36
N ASN A 275 -9.16 0.44 12.15
CA ASN A 275 -8.60 1.37 11.16
C ASN A 275 -7.84 0.68 10.00
N VAL A 276 -8.17 -0.58 9.74
CA VAL A 276 -7.65 -1.38 8.62
C VAL A 276 -8.55 -1.26 7.42
N PHE A 277 -8.04 -0.88 6.25
CA PHE A 277 -8.74 -1.04 4.98
C PHE A 277 -8.05 -2.14 4.15
N LEU A 278 -8.76 -2.67 3.16
CA LEU A 278 -8.21 -3.58 2.16
C LEU A 278 -8.50 -2.98 0.79
N SER A 279 -7.43 -2.73 0.05
CA SER A 279 -7.44 -2.47 -1.37
C SER A 279 -6.78 -3.66 -2.08
N LEU A 280 -7.17 -3.89 -3.33
CA LEU A 280 -6.78 -5.03 -4.16
C LEU A 280 -6.75 -4.57 -5.61
N SER A 281 -5.89 -5.16 -6.45
CA SER A 281 -5.76 -4.85 -7.88
C SER A 281 -5.94 -6.09 -8.75
N THR A 282 -6.47 -5.91 -9.97
CA THR A 282 -6.57 -6.99 -10.97
C THR A 282 -5.24 -7.35 -11.61
N VAL A 283 -4.26 -6.43 -11.57
CA VAL A 283 -2.90 -6.57 -12.10
C VAL A 283 -2.09 -7.52 -11.23
N ILE A 284 -2.11 -7.33 -9.91
CA ILE A 284 -1.29 -8.13 -8.99
C ILE A 284 -2.07 -9.34 -8.45
N ASN A 285 -3.34 -9.17 -8.06
CA ASN A 285 -4.11 -10.24 -7.42
C ASN A 285 -4.85 -11.16 -8.42
N HIS A 286 -4.39 -11.24 -9.68
CA HIS A 286 -5.06 -11.90 -10.81
C HIS A 286 -5.42 -13.39 -10.60
N ASN A 287 -4.87 -14.05 -9.58
CA ASN A 287 -5.29 -15.38 -9.16
C ASN A 287 -6.67 -15.32 -8.45
N HIS A 288 -7.72 -15.20 -9.26
CA HIS A 288 -9.08 -14.77 -8.86
C HIS A 288 -9.68 -15.50 -7.65
N GLY A 289 -9.32 -16.76 -7.40
CA GLY A 289 -9.84 -17.53 -6.25
C GLY A 289 -9.50 -16.88 -4.91
N SER A 290 -8.21 -16.63 -4.65
CA SER A 290 -7.79 -16.00 -3.38
C SER A 290 -8.24 -14.55 -3.26
N MET A 291 -8.28 -13.79 -4.35
CA MET A 291 -8.74 -12.40 -4.34
C MET A 291 -10.23 -12.32 -3.95
N ARG A 292 -11.09 -13.14 -4.55
CA ARG A 292 -12.54 -13.14 -4.27
C ARG A 292 -12.84 -13.57 -2.84
N ASP A 293 -12.11 -14.54 -2.28
CA ASP A 293 -12.25 -14.94 -0.87
C ASP A 293 -11.89 -13.80 0.09
N LEU A 294 -10.86 -13.00 -0.22
CA LEU A 294 -10.49 -11.82 0.56
C LEU A 294 -11.54 -10.71 0.48
N ILE A 295 -12.06 -10.43 -0.72
CA ILE A 295 -13.17 -9.49 -0.92
C ILE A 295 -14.38 -9.94 -0.10
N ALA A 296 -14.79 -11.21 -0.22
CA ALA A 296 -15.93 -11.75 0.51
C ALA A 296 -15.77 -11.57 2.03
N THR A 297 -14.60 -11.90 2.56
CA THR A 297 -14.28 -11.85 4.00
C THR A 297 -14.08 -10.43 4.55
N CYS A 298 -13.63 -9.47 3.73
CA CYS A 298 -13.38 -8.10 4.17
C CYS A 298 -14.65 -7.39 4.67
N SER A 299 -14.53 -6.49 5.66
CA SER A 299 -15.69 -5.72 6.12
C SER A 299 -16.22 -4.82 5.00
N GLN A 300 -17.54 -4.71 4.89
CA GLN A 300 -18.21 -3.88 3.88
C GLN A 300 -17.78 -2.40 3.97
N ASP A 301 -17.47 -1.93 5.18
CA ASP A 301 -17.07 -0.56 5.46
C ASP A 301 -15.54 -0.34 5.48
N ARG A 302 -14.75 -1.33 5.01
CA ARG A 302 -13.27 -1.30 4.99
C ARG A 302 -12.66 -1.80 3.66
N ILE A 303 -13.44 -1.89 2.60
CA ILE A 303 -12.92 -2.22 1.27
C ILE A 303 -12.76 -0.96 0.41
N LEU A 304 -11.66 -0.89 -0.33
CA LEU A 304 -11.29 0.15 -1.29
C LEU A 304 -10.91 -0.54 -2.62
N ALA A 305 -10.78 0.23 -3.70
CA ALA A 305 -10.35 -0.26 -5.00
C ALA A 305 -9.10 0.48 -5.47
N GLU A 306 -8.21 -0.22 -6.18
CA GLU A 306 -6.97 0.33 -6.73
C GLU A 306 -6.68 -0.25 -8.12
N SER A 307 -5.85 0.43 -8.91
CA SER A 307 -5.31 -0.14 -10.15
C SER A 307 -3.97 -0.85 -9.94
N ASP A 308 -3.15 -0.35 -9.01
CA ASP A 308 -1.74 -0.71 -8.85
C ASP A 308 -0.99 -0.72 -10.20
N PHE A 309 -1.04 0.43 -10.88
CA PHE A 309 -0.59 0.54 -12.26
C PHE A 309 0.14 1.84 -12.58
N TYR A 310 1.03 1.75 -13.57
CA TYR A 310 1.94 2.84 -13.96
C TYR A 310 1.39 3.74 -15.07
N ASP A 311 0.49 3.25 -15.92
CA ASP A 311 -0.09 4.00 -17.02
C ASP A 311 -1.40 4.65 -16.57
N ILE A 312 -1.34 5.95 -16.26
CA ILE A 312 -2.47 6.74 -15.77
C ILE A 312 -3.66 6.75 -16.74
N SER A 313 -3.44 6.55 -18.04
CA SER A 313 -4.53 6.47 -19.03
C SER A 313 -5.36 5.18 -18.89
N ARG A 314 -4.82 4.18 -18.20
CA ARG A 314 -5.45 2.86 -17.98
C ARG A 314 -5.93 2.62 -16.55
N CYS A 315 -5.47 3.39 -15.57
CA CYS A 315 -5.91 3.29 -14.16
C CYS A 315 -7.45 3.32 -14.05
N THR A 316 -8.14 4.25 -14.71
CA THR A 316 -9.62 4.33 -14.69
C THR A 316 -10.31 3.03 -15.09
N ALA A 317 -9.80 2.30 -16.10
CA ALA A 317 -10.38 1.03 -16.51
C ALA A 317 -10.07 -0.11 -15.52
N GLN A 318 -8.83 -0.18 -15.02
CA GLN A 318 -8.42 -1.25 -14.10
C GLN A 318 -9.06 -1.11 -12.71
N THR A 319 -9.15 0.12 -12.18
CA THR A 319 -9.93 0.38 -10.96
C THR A 319 -11.40 0.03 -11.18
N TRP A 320 -11.97 0.29 -12.36
CA TRP A 320 -13.34 -0.07 -12.68
C TRP A 320 -13.56 -1.60 -12.74
N ASP A 321 -12.65 -2.36 -13.35
CA ASP A 321 -12.68 -3.83 -13.34
C ASP A 321 -12.69 -4.36 -11.90
N MET A 322 -11.88 -3.76 -11.02
CA MET A 322 -11.85 -4.09 -9.59
C MET A 322 -13.17 -3.73 -8.89
N VAL A 323 -13.75 -2.56 -9.17
CA VAL A 323 -15.08 -2.13 -8.68
C VAL A 323 -16.16 -3.14 -9.07
N GLN A 324 -16.14 -3.65 -10.31
CA GLN A 324 -17.10 -4.67 -10.76
C GLN A 324 -16.94 -6.00 -10.01
N ILE A 325 -15.71 -6.47 -9.81
CA ILE A 325 -15.44 -7.70 -9.02
C ILE A 325 -15.88 -7.53 -7.56
N ILE A 326 -15.64 -6.35 -6.96
CA ILE A 326 -16.11 -6.03 -5.60
C ILE A 326 -17.65 -6.08 -5.54
N ALA A 327 -18.33 -5.45 -6.51
CA ALA A 327 -19.79 -5.44 -6.58
C ALA A 327 -20.37 -6.86 -6.69
N GLU A 328 -19.82 -7.69 -7.58
CA GLU A 328 -20.26 -9.07 -7.78
C GLU A 328 -20.08 -9.92 -6.50
N VAL A 329 -18.90 -9.91 -5.90
CA VAL A 329 -18.60 -10.71 -4.70
C VAL A 329 -19.38 -10.24 -3.47
N LYS A 330 -19.68 -8.94 -3.37
CA LYS A 330 -20.48 -8.38 -2.28
C LYS A 330 -21.99 -8.42 -2.52
N GLY A 331 -22.44 -8.72 -3.73
CA GLY A 331 -23.85 -8.62 -4.13
C GLY A 331 -24.37 -7.18 -4.11
N TRP A 332 -23.51 -6.19 -4.36
CA TRP A 332 -23.89 -4.77 -4.40
C TRP A 332 -24.35 -4.37 -5.81
N ARG A 333 -25.30 -3.44 -5.88
CA ARG A 333 -25.72 -2.83 -7.16
C ARG A 333 -24.54 -2.08 -7.79
N VAL A 334 -24.37 -2.19 -9.11
CA VAL A 334 -23.52 -1.26 -9.87
C VAL A 334 -24.39 -0.09 -10.32
N GLU A 335 -23.98 1.14 -10.01
CA GLU A 335 -24.68 2.36 -10.38
C GLU A 335 -24.86 2.48 -11.91
N SER A 336 -26.09 2.78 -12.35
CA SER A 336 -26.40 3.15 -13.75
C SER A 336 -26.62 4.65 -13.96
N SER A 337 -26.79 5.38 -12.85
CA SER A 337 -26.88 6.84 -12.73
C SER A 337 -26.54 7.21 -11.28
N TRP A 338 -26.09 8.43 -11.03
CA TRP A 338 -25.92 8.92 -9.67
C TRP A 338 -27.27 9.41 -9.12
N ASP A 339 -27.93 8.55 -8.34
CA ASP A 339 -29.29 8.75 -7.83
C ASP A 339 -29.35 9.21 -6.35
N TYR A 340 -28.20 9.47 -5.73
CA TYR A 340 -28.11 9.88 -4.32
C TYR A 340 -28.29 11.39 -4.14
N THR A 341 -29.07 11.78 -3.13
CA THR A 341 -29.16 13.18 -2.72
C THR A 341 -27.82 13.68 -2.19
N THR A 342 -27.32 14.78 -2.76
CA THR A 342 -26.15 15.49 -2.26
C THR A 342 -26.49 16.25 -0.99
N ASP A 343 -26.42 15.57 0.16
CA ASP A 343 -26.23 16.27 1.43
C ASP A 343 -24.87 16.97 1.36
N GLY A 344 -24.91 18.30 1.24
CA GLY A 344 -23.72 19.12 1.02
C GLY A 344 -22.84 19.17 2.27
N ASP A 345 -21.54 19.03 2.04
CA ASP A 345 -20.49 18.82 3.05
C ASP A 345 -20.58 17.44 3.74
N GLY A 346 -19.44 16.72 3.78
CA GLY A 346 -19.33 15.28 4.10
C GLY A 346 -19.55 14.91 5.57
N THR A 347 -20.36 15.68 6.28
CA THR A 347 -20.70 15.52 7.68
C THR A 347 -22.07 14.86 7.83
N ASP A 348 -22.16 13.77 8.59
CA ASP A 348 -23.43 13.08 8.87
C ASP A 348 -24.40 13.97 9.66
N ASN A 349 -25.23 14.76 8.97
CA ASN A 349 -26.34 15.46 9.59
C ASN A 349 -27.56 14.51 9.65
N THR A 350 -27.89 14.05 10.85
CA THR A 350 -28.63 12.80 11.11
C THR A 350 -30.14 12.79 10.79
N ASN A 351 -30.61 13.68 9.91
CA ASN A 351 -32.03 13.86 9.59
C ASN A 351 -32.37 14.01 8.08
N ALA A 352 -31.43 13.81 7.16
CA ALA A 352 -31.76 13.59 5.75
C ALA A 352 -32.42 12.21 5.54
N VAL A 353 -33.23 12.07 4.49
CA VAL A 353 -34.17 10.95 4.32
C VAL A 353 -33.44 9.62 4.17
N LYS A 354 -33.83 8.63 5.00
CA LYS A 354 -33.26 7.28 5.02
C LYS A 354 -33.61 6.47 3.77
N GLU A 355 -32.87 6.67 2.69
CA GLU A 355 -32.41 5.51 1.95
C GLU A 355 -31.36 4.80 2.81
N GLY A 356 -31.65 3.57 3.24
CA GLY A 356 -30.72 2.83 4.08
C GLY A 356 -29.45 2.48 3.31
N GLU A 357 -28.30 2.38 3.98
CA GLU A 357 -27.02 2.01 3.36
C GLU A 357 -27.09 0.70 2.55
N GLU A 358 -28.11 -0.15 2.79
CA GLU A 358 -28.42 -1.36 2.03
C GLU A 358 -28.82 -1.10 0.56
N SER A 359 -29.39 0.06 0.20
CA SER A 359 -29.76 0.40 -1.20
C SER A 359 -28.60 0.95 -2.03
N TRP A 360 -27.53 1.41 -1.37
CA TRP A 360 -26.38 2.00 -2.05
C TRP A 360 -25.70 0.98 -2.97
N GLY A 361 -25.23 1.46 -4.12
CA GLY A 361 -24.36 0.72 -5.01
C GLY A 361 -22.91 0.71 -4.56
N VAL A 362 -22.08 0.04 -5.36
CA VAL A 362 -20.65 -0.15 -5.07
C VAL A 362 -19.90 1.18 -5.03
N VAL A 363 -20.17 2.10 -5.96
CA VAL A 363 -19.42 3.37 -6.04
C VAL A 363 -19.71 4.22 -4.80
N LYS A 364 -20.98 4.34 -4.40
CA LYS A 364 -21.33 5.11 -3.20
C LYS A 364 -20.76 4.51 -1.91
N LYS A 365 -20.69 3.18 -1.82
CA LYS A 365 -20.05 2.48 -0.69
C LYS A 365 -18.54 2.69 -0.65
N LEU A 366 -17.87 2.62 -1.80
CA LEU A 366 -16.42 2.86 -1.90
C LEU A 366 -16.07 4.33 -1.63
N GLU A 367 -16.85 5.29 -2.12
CA GLU A 367 -16.74 6.71 -1.77
C GLU A 367 -16.82 6.92 -0.25
N ARG A 368 -17.84 6.35 0.41
CA ARG A 368 -17.98 6.42 1.87
C ARG A 368 -16.80 5.75 2.59
N ASN A 369 -16.29 4.64 2.08
CA ASN A 369 -15.12 3.97 2.65
C ASN A 369 -13.85 4.81 2.51
N TRP A 370 -13.66 5.48 1.37
CA TRP A 370 -12.57 6.41 1.15
C TRP A 370 -12.63 7.58 2.14
N PHE A 371 -13.78 8.25 2.29
CA PHE A 371 -13.90 9.35 3.27
C PHE A 371 -13.66 8.85 4.69
N ARG A 372 -14.18 7.67 5.05
CA ARG A 372 -13.89 7.07 6.36
C ARG A 372 -12.40 6.84 6.55
N PHE A 373 -11.68 6.31 5.56
CA PHE A 373 -10.23 6.13 5.60
C PHE A 373 -9.52 7.48 5.75
N ARG A 374 -9.78 8.45 4.87
CA ARG A 374 -9.20 9.80 4.87
C ARG A 374 -9.39 10.54 6.20
N ASP A 375 -10.61 10.54 6.74
CA ASP A 375 -10.99 11.31 7.94
C ASP A 375 -10.66 10.57 9.25
N GLY A 376 -10.32 9.28 9.14
CA GLY A 376 -9.99 8.40 10.24
C GLY A 376 -11.16 8.20 11.21
N ASN A 377 -10.86 8.29 12.52
CA ASN A 377 -11.86 8.40 13.59
C ASN A 377 -13.01 7.37 13.59
N HIS A 378 -12.81 6.17 13.04
CA HIS A 378 -13.91 5.23 12.83
C HIS A 378 -14.51 4.74 14.17
N PRO A 379 -15.85 4.74 14.30
CA PRO A 379 -16.52 4.25 15.52
C PRO A 379 -16.18 2.79 15.79
N ILE A 380 -16.04 2.44 17.06
CA ILE A 380 -15.93 1.04 17.47
C ILE A 380 -17.32 0.41 17.25
N PRO A 381 -17.45 -0.70 16.51
CA PRO A 381 -18.72 -1.41 16.42
C PRO A 381 -19.17 -1.78 17.83
N GLU A 382 -20.36 -1.32 18.24
CA GLU A 382 -20.92 -1.74 19.53
C GLU A 382 -20.94 -3.27 19.56
N LYS A 383 -20.42 -3.86 20.65
CA LYS A 383 -20.61 -5.30 20.88
C LYS A 383 -22.11 -5.55 20.84
N LYS A 384 -22.59 -6.30 19.85
CA LYS A 384 -23.96 -6.81 19.82
C LYS A 384 -24.20 -7.49 21.17
N LYS A 385 -25.00 -6.85 22.02
CA LYS A 385 -25.35 -7.35 23.36
C LYS A 385 -25.80 -8.79 23.20
N ASN A 386 -25.16 -9.70 23.93
CA ASN A 386 -25.49 -11.12 23.83
C ASN A 386 -26.99 -11.29 24.11
N ARG A 387 -27.66 -12.26 23.48
CA ARG A 387 -29.11 -12.48 23.66
C ARG A 387 -29.53 -12.56 25.15
N ARG A 388 -28.63 -13.07 26.01
CA ARG A 388 -28.73 -13.05 27.48
C ARG A 388 -28.80 -11.65 28.11
N GLU A 389 -28.01 -10.67 27.66
CA GLU A 389 -28.00 -9.28 28.18
C GLU A 389 -29.19 -8.43 27.71
N ARG A 390 -29.96 -8.96 26.74
CA ARG A 390 -31.28 -8.44 26.37
C ARG A 390 -32.35 -9.04 27.30
N GLN A 391 -32.37 -10.38 27.42
CA GLN A 391 -33.31 -11.10 28.30
C GLN A 391 -33.19 -10.74 29.79
N LEU A 392 -31.99 -10.38 30.28
CA LEU A 392 -31.81 -9.91 31.66
C LEU A 392 -32.41 -8.52 31.92
N ARG A 393 -32.69 -7.72 30.87
CA ARG A 393 -33.29 -6.39 31.02
C ARG A 393 -34.83 -6.42 31.00
N ASP A 394 -35.39 -7.40 30.30
CA ASP A 394 -36.84 -7.63 30.23
C ASP A 394 -37.37 -8.34 31.50
N HIS A 395 -36.50 -8.64 32.49
CA HIS A 395 -36.84 -9.24 33.79
C HIS A 395 -36.61 -8.31 34.99
N ASP A 396 -36.04 -7.12 34.80
CA ASP A 396 -35.84 -6.10 35.85
C ASP A 396 -36.92 -4.98 35.78
N VAL A 397 -38.06 -5.26 35.14
CA VAL A 397 -39.23 -4.37 35.07
C VAL A 397 -40.52 -5.17 35.34
N ASP A 398 -40.69 -5.56 36.62
CA ASP A 398 -41.96 -5.93 37.27
C ASP A 398 -41.86 -5.54 38.76
#